data_AF-A0A537EME3-F1
#
_entry.id   AF-A0A537EME3-F1
#
_cell.length_a   1.000
_cell.length_b   1.000
_cell.length_c   1.000
_cell.angle_alpha   90.00
_cell.angle_beta   90.00
_cell.angle_gamma   90.00
#
_symmetry.space_group_name_H-M   'P 1'
#
loop_
_entity.id
_entity.type
_entity.pdbx_description
1 polymer ?
#
loop_
_entity_poly.entity_id
_entity_poly.type
_entity_poly.pdbx_seq_one_letter_code
_entity_poly.pdbx_strand_id
1 'polypeptide(L)' 'MTSSAYSPKSRSVVGLGYVTREFAKENARIEVNSAGLIVPARVTKVD' A
#
# COMPACT_ATOMS: atom_id res chain seq x y z
N MET A 1 7.79 -2.57 1.32
CA MET A 1 7.54 -1.11 1.39
C MET A 1 8.86 -0.39 1.52
N THR A 2 9.05 0.72 0.83
CA THR A 2 10.25 1.57 0.91
C THR A 2 10.03 2.81 1.76
N SER A 3 8.80 3.34 1.78
CA SER A 3 8.39 4.46 2.64
C SER A 3 6.89 4.36 2.92
N SER A 4 6.45 4.90 4.06
CA SER A 4 5.04 4.93 4.43
C SER A 4 4.77 6.03 5.44
N ALA A 5 3.62 6.68 5.34
CA ALA A 5 3.16 7.70 6.29
C ALA A 5 1.63 7.72 6.40
N TYR A 6 1.13 8.27 7.49
CA TYR A 6 -0.30 8.57 7.61
C TYR A 6 -0.64 9.79 6.74
N SER A 7 -1.64 9.66 5.87
CA SER A 7 -2.15 10.73 5.04
C SER A 7 -3.46 11.29 5.65
N PRO A 8 -3.47 12.54 6.14
CA PRO A 8 -4.69 13.17 6.65
C PRO A 8 -5.78 13.30 5.58
N LYS A 9 -5.38 13.51 4.31
CA LYS A 9 -6.29 13.66 3.15
C LYS A 9 -7.11 12.40 2.91
N SER A 10 -6.47 11.24 2.89
CA SER A 10 -7.15 9.95 2.68
C SER A 10 -7.60 9.27 3.97
N ARG A 11 -7.26 9.84 5.14
CA ARG A 11 -7.49 9.27 6.47
C ARG A 11 -6.96 7.84 6.60
N SER A 12 -5.87 7.54 5.90
CA SER A 12 -5.30 6.20 5.79
C SER A 12 -3.78 6.26 5.75
N VAL A 13 -3.12 5.13 6.03
CA VAL A 13 -1.68 4.98 5.79
C VAL A 13 -1.45 4.74 4.31
N VAL A 14 -0.56 5.54 3.71
CA VAL A 14 -0.12 5.38 2.32
C VAL A 14 1.35 4.97 2.32
N GLY A 15 1.70 4.01 1.48
CA GLY A 15 3.06 3.52 1.34
C GLY A 15 3.49 3.44 -0.11
N LEU A 16 4.77 3.71 -0.33
CA LEU A 16 5.45 3.43 -1.59
C LEU A 16 6.20 2.10 -1.45
N GLY A 17 6.19 1.30 -2.52
CA GLY A 17 6.86 0.01 -2.52
C GLY A 17 6.92 -0.61 -3.91
N TYR A 18 7.82 -1.59 -4.04
CA TYR A 18 7.91 -2.43 -5.21
C TYR A 18 6.97 -3.64 -5.06
N VAL A 19 6.32 -4.01 -6.15
CA VAL A 19 5.47 -5.20 -6.26
C VAL A 19 5.76 -5.88 -7.60
N THR A 20 5.43 -7.17 -7.72
CA THR A 20 5.53 -7.87 -9.01
C THR A 20 4.56 -7.26 -10.02
N ARG A 21 4.88 -7.37 -11.31
CA ARG A 21 4.12 -6.74 -12.41
C ARG A 21 2.63 -7.09 -12.40
N GLU A 22 2.28 -8.29 -11.93
CA GLU A 22 0.89 -8.76 -11.85
C GLU A 22 0.04 -7.95 -10.85
N PHE A 23 0.66 -7.47 -9.76
CA PHE A 23 0.01 -6.65 -8.72
C PHE A 23 0.21 -5.15 -8.92
N ALA A 24 1.07 -4.72 -9.85
CA ALA A 24 1.28 -3.31 -10.21
C ALA A 24 0.11 -2.71 -11.03
N LYS A 25 -1.13 -2.97 -10.60
CA LYS A 25 -2.37 -2.51 -11.22
C LYS A 25 -3.18 -1.72 -10.20
N GLU A 26 -3.81 -0.66 -10.66
CA GLU A 26 -4.71 0.13 -9.83
C GLU A 26 -5.85 -0.76 -9.29
N ASN A 27 -6.17 -0.60 -8.01
CA ASN A 27 -7.11 -1.41 -7.24
C ASN A 27 -6.72 -2.86 -6.96
N ALA A 28 -5.52 -3.31 -7.33
CA ALA A 28 -5.02 -4.62 -6.91
C ALA A 28 -5.00 -4.71 -5.38
N ARG A 29 -5.58 -5.78 -4.83
CA ARG A 29 -5.54 -6.07 -3.39
C ARG A 29 -4.26 -6.83 -3.07
N ILE A 30 -3.56 -6.38 -2.05
CA ILE A 30 -2.32 -6.99 -1.57
C ILE A 30 -2.36 -7.11 -0.05
N GLU A 31 -1.54 -7.98 0.47
CA GLU A 31 -1.31 -8.11 1.91
C GLU A 31 0.07 -7.55 2.25
N VAL A 32 0.11 -6.70 3.27
CA VAL A 32 1.35 -6.05 3.73
C VAL A 32 1.63 -6.54 5.14
N ASN A 33 2.82 -7.08 5.36
CA ASN A 33 3.30 -7.36 6.71
C ASN A 33 3.78 -6.06 7.36
N SER A 34 3.12 -5.65 8.44
CA SER A 34 3.49 -4.50 9.27
C SER A 34 3.73 -4.98 10.69
N ALA A 35 5.00 -5.01 11.11
CA ALA A 35 5.42 -5.46 12.44
C ALA A 35 4.86 -6.84 12.85
N GLY A 36 4.73 -7.77 11.91
CA GLY A 36 4.20 -9.12 12.15
C GLY A 36 2.69 -9.25 11.97
N LEU A 37 1.97 -8.15 11.73
CA LEU A 37 0.55 -8.15 11.41
C LEU A 37 0.34 -8.11 9.90
N ILE A 38 -0.51 -8.99 9.39
CA ILE A 38 -0.94 -8.94 7.99
C ILE A 38 -2.06 -7.90 7.87
N VAL A 39 -1.78 -6.84 7.12
CA VAL A 39 -2.71 -5.74 6.89
C VAL A 39 -3.13 -5.75 5.41
N PRO A 40 -4.43 -5.79 5.10
CA PRO A 40 -4.89 -5.68 3.73
C PRO A 40 -4.64 -4.26 3.20
N ALA A 41 -4.11 -4.16 2.00
CA ALA A 41 -3.86 -2.90 1.32
C ALA A 41 -4.33 -2.97 -0.15
N ARG A 42 -4.42 -1.78 -0.76
CA ARG A 42 -4.83 -1.62 -2.16
C ARG A 42 -3.82 -0.76 -2.88
N VAL A 43 -3.38 -1.22 -4.05
CA VAL A 43 -2.52 -0.44 -4.96
C VAL A 43 -3.36 0.69 -5.56
N THR A 44 -2.90 1.92 -5.39
CA THR A 44 -3.58 3.13 -5.87
C THR A 44 -2.56 4.07 -6.49
N LYS A 45 -3.01 4.97 -7.37
CA LYS A 45 -2.21 6.15 -7.73
C LYS A 45 -2.21 7.11 -6.56
N VAL A 46 -1.09 7.78 -6.35
CA VAL A 46 -0.99 8.85 -5.35
C VAL A 46 -1.46 10.13 -6.04
N ASP A 47 -2.59 10.68 -5.57
CA ASP A 47 -3.15 11.97 -6.00
C ASP A 47 -2.48 13.18 -5.35
#